data_AF-A0A4P6XU24-F1
#
_entry.id   AF-A0A4P6XU24-F1
#
_cell.length_a   1.000
_cell.length_b   1.000
_cell.length_c   1.000
_cell.angle_alpha   90.00
_cell.angle_beta   90.00
_cell.angle_gamma   90.00
#
_symmetry.space_group_name_H-M   'P 1'
#
loop_
_entity.id
_entity.type
_entity.pdbx_description
1 polymer ?
#
loop_
_entity_poly.entity_id
_entity_poly.type
_entity_poly.pdbx_seq_one_letter_code
_entity_poly.pdbx_strand_id
1 'polypeptide(L)'
;MLRKFLSCLLVVCVMGAVTALVFVNISGTSNDNFITNFYFSEVEGTYRWTMYGVCQQVDNGAIQCSSPSPAYPYSPAENFSFNNIPEEFRSQRNTYYYLLRIAYGFFLVGLLFSVLSLIVVILPGCSMGHRTGLPATTMLFMTFLFATVAATLDTVAHMKGVRVFTNAGFRANIGRNMFICMWTGAGLMFVAACALGIRNRLHQTKMMHPRMANV
;
A
#
# COMPACT_ATOMS: atom_id res chain seq x y z
N MET A 1 27.06 8.46 16.81
CA MET A 1 25.89 9.27 16.41
C MET A 1 25.12 8.62 15.26
N LEU A 2 25.77 8.26 14.13
CA LEU A 2 25.13 7.61 12.97
C LEU A 2 24.21 6.41 13.28
N ARG A 3 24.61 5.47 14.15
CA ARG A 3 23.77 4.30 14.49
C ARG A 3 22.46 4.66 15.19
N LYS A 4 22.47 5.70 16.04
CA LYS A 4 21.27 6.19 16.74
C LYS A 4 20.32 6.85 15.74
N PHE A 5 20.88 7.66 14.83
CA PHE A 5 20.12 8.26 13.73
C PHE A 5 19.45 7.19 12.84
N LEU A 6 20.21 6.19 12.38
CA LEU A 6 19.67 5.09 11.56
C LEU A 6 18.57 4.29 12.28
N SER A 7 18.65 4.16 13.60
CA SER A 7 17.61 3.47 14.38
C SER A 7 16.34 4.31 14.51
N CYS A 8 16.46 5.63 14.71
CA CYS A 8 15.32 6.55 14.70
C CYS A 8 14.64 6.57 13.32
N LEU A 9 15.43 6.72 12.25
CA LEU A 9 14.94 6.68 10.88
C LEU A 9 14.19 5.38 10.58
N LEU A 10 14.76 4.24 10.98
CA LEU A 10 14.13 2.93 10.82
C LEU A 10 12.73 2.89 11.47
N VAL A 11 12.61 3.31 12.72
CA VAL A 11 11.32 3.29 13.45
C VAL A 11 10.29 4.18 12.76
N VAL A 12 10.68 5.42 12.41
CA VAL A 12 9.79 6.38 11.75
C VAL A 12 9.31 5.86 10.40
N CYS A 13 10.22 5.31 9.59
CA CYS A 13 9.86 4.74 8.29
C CYS A 13 8.92 3.53 8.43
N VAL A 14 9.19 2.61 9.36
CA VAL A 14 8.32 1.44 9.57
C VAL A 14 6.93 1.85 10.06
N MET A 15 6.84 2.77 11.03
CA MET A 15 5.57 3.29 11.50
C MET A 15 4.77 3.95 10.37
N GLY A 16 5.42 4.85 9.61
CA GLY A 16 4.77 5.53 8.48
C GLY A 16 4.30 4.56 7.40
N ALA A 17 5.09 3.52 7.10
CA ALA A 17 4.71 2.50 6.15
C ALA A 17 3.52 1.65 6.62
N VAL A 18 3.50 1.24 7.90
CA VAL A 18 2.37 0.50 8.48
C VAL A 18 1.11 1.34 8.39
N THR A 19 1.16 2.62 8.76
CA THR A 19 0.00 3.52 8.64
C THR A 19 -0.50 3.64 7.20
N ALA A 20 0.40 3.81 6.24
CA ALA A 20 0.04 3.87 4.82
C ALA A 20 -0.62 2.56 4.33
N LEU A 21 -0.05 1.41 4.69
CA LEU A 21 -0.64 0.10 4.32
C LEU A 21 -1.99 -0.12 4.99
N VAL A 22 -2.19 0.33 6.23
CA VAL A 22 -3.50 0.31 6.89
C VAL A 22 -4.50 1.14 6.10
N PHE A 23 -4.16 2.38 5.72
CA PHE A 23 -5.05 3.26 4.96
C PHE A 23 -5.46 2.67 3.60
N VAL A 24 -4.52 2.05 2.89
CA VAL A 24 -4.81 1.32 1.64
C VAL A 24 -5.83 0.19 1.92
N ASN A 25 -5.59 -0.63 2.94
CA ASN A 25 -6.41 -1.79 3.30
C ASN A 25 -7.73 -1.46 3.99
N ILE A 26 -8.02 -0.21 4.37
CA ILE A 26 -9.34 0.17 4.93
C ILE A 26 -10.14 1.07 3.98
N SER A 27 -9.61 1.36 2.79
CA SER A 27 -10.23 2.26 1.84
C SER A 27 -11.56 1.76 1.30
N GLY A 28 -12.64 2.47 1.60
CA GLY A 28 -14.02 2.09 1.26
C GLY A 28 -14.74 1.22 2.28
N THR A 29 -14.20 1.03 3.50
CA THR A 29 -14.87 0.25 4.56
C THR A 29 -15.97 1.03 5.30
N SER A 30 -15.97 2.37 5.21
CA SER A 30 -16.95 3.24 5.86
C SER A 30 -17.34 4.40 4.94
N ASN A 31 -18.47 5.02 5.24
CA ASN A 31 -19.01 6.18 4.53
C ASN A 31 -18.45 7.52 5.05
N ASP A 32 -17.43 7.48 5.92
CA ASP A 32 -16.87 8.68 6.53
C ASP A 32 -16.00 9.48 5.53
N ASN A 33 -16.02 10.81 5.67
CA ASN A 33 -15.34 11.78 4.81
C ASN A 33 -13.83 11.52 4.63
N PHE A 34 -13.17 10.91 5.62
CA PHE A 34 -11.75 10.60 5.51
C PHE A 34 -11.51 9.48 4.50
N ILE A 35 -12.25 8.39 4.60
CA ILE A 35 -12.06 7.21 3.76
C ILE A 35 -12.58 7.43 2.33
N THR A 36 -13.55 8.33 2.14
CA THR A 36 -14.12 8.67 0.82
C THR A 36 -13.23 9.54 -0.06
N ASN A 37 -12.24 10.24 0.52
CA ASN A 37 -11.21 10.97 -0.23
C ASN A 37 -10.04 10.07 -0.71
N PHE A 38 -9.99 8.84 -0.22
CA PHE A 38 -8.98 7.84 -0.54
C PHE A 38 -9.57 6.80 -1.49
N TYR A 39 -9.56 7.14 -2.78
CA TYR A 39 -10.00 6.30 -3.88
C TYR A 39 -8.88 6.09 -4.89
N PHE A 40 -8.95 5.02 -5.68
CA PHE A 40 -7.93 4.69 -6.68
C PHE A 40 -8.26 5.30 -8.04
N SER A 41 -9.51 5.31 -8.45
CA SER A 41 -9.93 5.95 -9.70
C SER A 41 -11.33 6.51 -9.60
N GLU A 42 -11.61 7.50 -10.43
CA GLU A 42 -12.88 8.20 -10.52
C GLU A 42 -13.36 8.26 -11.96
N VAL A 43 -14.67 8.17 -12.16
CA VAL A 43 -15.34 8.33 -13.45
C VAL A 43 -16.45 9.37 -13.31
N GLU A 44 -16.52 10.29 -14.27
CA GLU A 44 -17.47 11.41 -14.37
C GLU A 44 -17.47 12.42 -13.21
N GLY A 45 -16.55 12.30 -12.25
CA GLY A 45 -16.60 13.14 -11.04
C GLY A 45 -17.47 12.59 -9.92
N THR A 46 -18.13 11.45 -10.16
CA THR A 46 -19.17 10.93 -9.27
C THR A 46 -18.84 9.53 -8.76
N TYR A 47 -18.33 8.64 -9.61
CA TYR A 47 -18.07 7.25 -9.25
C TYR A 47 -16.61 7.04 -8.87
N ARG A 48 -16.34 6.67 -7.61
CA ARG A 48 -15.01 6.46 -7.06
C ARG A 48 -14.80 5.01 -6.65
N TRP A 49 -13.73 4.40 -7.16
CA TRP A 49 -13.31 3.05 -6.78
C TRP A 49 -12.43 3.06 -5.54
N THR A 50 -12.71 2.15 -4.62
CA THR A 50 -11.97 1.91 -3.38
C THR A 50 -11.63 0.41 -3.26
N MET A 51 -10.90 -0.01 -2.21
CA MET A 51 -10.59 -1.44 -2.03
C MET A 51 -11.82 -2.32 -1.78
N TYR A 52 -12.88 -1.75 -1.19
CA TYR A 52 -14.07 -2.52 -0.79
C TYR A 52 -15.30 -2.26 -1.64
N GLY A 53 -15.27 -1.27 -2.53
CA GLY A 53 -16.46 -0.92 -3.31
C GLY A 53 -16.30 0.26 -4.23
N VAL A 54 -17.41 0.59 -4.87
CA VAL A 54 -17.58 1.83 -5.62
C VAL A 54 -18.54 2.73 -4.86
N CYS A 55 -18.14 3.99 -4.70
CA CYS A 55 -18.93 5.02 -4.06
C CYS A 55 -19.34 6.07 -5.08
N GLN A 56 -20.61 6.46 -5.05
CA GLN A 56 -21.18 7.53 -5.87
C GLN A 56 -21.46 8.75 -4.99
N GLN A 57 -21.01 9.93 -5.42
CA GLN A 57 -21.46 11.20 -4.85
C GLN A 57 -22.81 11.59 -5.47
N VAL A 58 -23.83 11.79 -4.63
CA VAL A 58 -25.20 12.16 -5.03
C VAL A 58 -25.41 13.67 -4.82
N ASP A 59 -26.37 14.27 -5.54
CA ASP A 59 -26.60 15.73 -5.63
C ASP A 59 -26.71 16.47 -4.28
N ASN A 60 -27.09 15.79 -3.20
CA ASN A 60 -27.19 16.36 -1.85
C ASN A 60 -25.87 16.33 -1.05
N GLY A 61 -24.74 15.99 -1.69
CA GLY A 61 -23.45 15.76 -1.02
C GLY A 61 -23.38 14.42 -0.25
N ALA A 62 -24.48 13.66 -0.25
CA ALA A 62 -24.51 12.31 0.32
C ALA A 62 -23.72 11.33 -0.56
N ILE A 63 -23.02 10.40 0.08
CA ILE A 63 -22.20 9.38 -0.59
C ILE A 63 -22.93 8.05 -0.46
N GLN A 64 -23.21 7.41 -1.60
CA GLN A 64 -23.81 6.09 -1.67
C GLN A 64 -22.76 5.09 -2.16
N CYS A 65 -22.34 4.17 -1.29
CA CYS A 65 -21.41 3.12 -1.64
C CYS A 65 -22.13 1.79 -1.90
N SER A 66 -21.59 0.99 -2.81
CA SER A 66 -21.97 -0.41 -2.95
C SER A 66 -21.73 -1.17 -1.64
N SER A 67 -22.42 -2.30 -1.44
CA SER A 67 -22.15 -3.18 -0.30
C SER A 67 -20.65 -3.53 -0.24
N PRO A 68 -19.96 -3.25 0.88
CA PRO A 68 -18.52 -3.47 0.96
C PRO A 68 -18.22 -4.97 0.81
N SER A 69 -17.31 -5.29 -0.11
CA SER A 69 -16.89 -6.65 -0.38
C SER A 69 -15.36 -6.73 -0.44
N PRO A 70 -14.72 -7.67 0.27
CA PRO A 70 -13.28 -7.81 0.21
C PRO A 70 -12.85 -8.15 -1.23
N ALA A 71 -11.69 -7.62 -1.62
CA ALA A 71 -11.13 -7.82 -2.96
C ALA A 71 -12.10 -7.37 -4.08
N TYR A 72 -12.66 -6.16 -3.94
CA TYR A 72 -13.63 -5.62 -4.87
C TYR A 72 -13.00 -5.48 -6.26
N PRO A 73 -13.53 -6.16 -7.30
CA PRO A 73 -12.90 -6.18 -8.61
C PRO A 73 -13.10 -4.87 -9.36
N TYR A 74 -12.19 -4.56 -10.28
CA TYR A 74 -12.36 -3.45 -11.22
C TYR A 74 -13.22 -3.91 -12.39
N SER A 75 -14.52 -4.12 -12.16
CA SER A 75 -15.41 -4.72 -13.17
C SER A 75 -16.57 -3.78 -13.49
N PRO A 76 -16.35 -2.70 -14.27
CA PRO A 76 -17.41 -1.75 -14.61
C PRO A 76 -18.70 -2.40 -15.10
N ALA A 77 -18.57 -3.44 -15.95
CA ALA A 77 -19.70 -4.18 -16.51
C ALA A 77 -20.60 -4.85 -15.46
N GLU A 78 -20.07 -5.13 -14.27
CA GLU A 78 -20.79 -5.74 -13.15
C GLU A 78 -21.05 -4.75 -12.01
N ASN A 79 -20.31 -3.64 -11.96
CA ASN A 79 -20.38 -2.66 -10.88
C ASN A 79 -21.33 -1.51 -11.20
N PHE A 80 -21.65 -1.29 -12.49
CA PHE A 80 -22.54 -0.25 -12.94
C PHE A 80 -23.72 -0.79 -13.74
N SER A 81 -24.84 -0.08 -13.64
CA SER A 81 -26.08 -0.40 -14.35
C SER A 81 -26.31 0.44 -15.61
N PHE A 82 -25.35 1.28 -16.04
CA PHE A 82 -25.51 2.10 -17.25
C PHE A 82 -25.08 1.35 -18.53
N ASN A 83 -25.78 1.61 -19.63
CA ASN A 83 -25.67 0.82 -20.87
C ASN A 83 -24.42 1.13 -21.73
N ASN A 84 -23.67 2.18 -21.41
CA ASN A 84 -22.57 2.69 -22.24
C ASN A 84 -21.18 2.25 -21.75
N ILE A 85 -21.08 1.08 -21.13
CA ILE A 85 -19.81 0.56 -20.63
C ILE A 85 -18.98 0.02 -21.82
N PRO A 86 -17.71 0.43 -21.98
CA PRO A 86 -16.86 -0.06 -23.06
C PRO A 86 -16.78 -1.59 -23.11
N GLU A 87 -16.89 -2.16 -24.31
CA GLU A 87 -16.87 -3.62 -24.52
C GLU A 87 -15.57 -4.27 -24.03
N GLU A 88 -14.47 -3.52 -24.00
CA GLU A 88 -13.18 -3.98 -23.48
C GLU A 88 -13.26 -4.47 -22.03
N PHE A 89 -14.14 -3.90 -21.20
CA PHE A 89 -14.36 -4.39 -19.83
C PHE A 89 -15.04 -5.75 -19.79
N ARG A 90 -15.82 -6.11 -20.82
CA ARG A 90 -16.43 -7.43 -20.95
C ARG A 90 -15.43 -8.44 -21.53
N SER A 91 -14.70 -8.05 -22.58
CA SER A 91 -13.75 -8.96 -23.23
C SER A 91 -12.51 -9.26 -22.37
N GLN A 92 -12.07 -8.31 -21.55
CA GLN A 92 -10.90 -8.45 -20.68
C GLN A 92 -11.27 -8.56 -19.18
N ARG A 93 -12.51 -8.97 -18.89
CA ARG A 93 -13.05 -9.10 -17.52
C ARG A 93 -12.11 -9.82 -16.57
N ASN A 94 -11.56 -10.96 -16.98
CA ASN A 94 -10.68 -11.77 -16.15
C ASN A 94 -9.40 -11.04 -15.74
N THR A 95 -8.85 -10.22 -16.64
CA THR A 95 -7.63 -9.44 -16.35
C THR A 95 -7.88 -8.48 -15.20
N TYR A 96 -8.92 -7.66 -15.28
CA TYR A 96 -9.25 -6.70 -14.22
C TYR A 96 -9.63 -7.38 -12.91
N TYR A 97 -10.37 -8.49 -13.01
CA TYR A 97 -10.80 -9.27 -11.85
C TYR A 97 -9.61 -9.87 -11.08
N TYR A 98 -8.66 -10.52 -11.76
CA TYR A 98 -7.53 -11.15 -11.08
C TYR A 98 -6.47 -10.15 -10.64
N LEU A 99 -6.24 -9.05 -11.38
CA LEU A 99 -5.28 -8.02 -10.97
C LEU A 99 -5.61 -7.45 -9.59
N LEU A 100 -6.84 -6.99 -9.38
CA LEU A 100 -7.21 -6.40 -8.08
C LEU A 100 -7.34 -7.44 -6.96
N ARG A 101 -7.82 -8.66 -7.25
CA ARG A 101 -7.92 -9.68 -6.20
C ARG A 101 -6.57 -10.15 -5.69
N ILE A 102 -5.61 -10.32 -6.60
CA ILE A 102 -4.24 -10.68 -6.22
C ILE A 102 -3.58 -9.50 -5.51
N ALA A 103 -3.77 -8.26 -5.99
CA ALA A 103 -3.27 -7.05 -5.34
C ALA A 103 -3.78 -6.93 -3.89
N TYR A 104 -5.09 -7.09 -3.69
CA TYR A 104 -5.72 -7.09 -2.36
C TYR A 104 -5.11 -8.15 -1.43
N GLY A 105 -4.98 -9.39 -1.90
CA GLY A 105 -4.35 -10.46 -1.13
C GLY A 105 -2.91 -10.12 -0.72
N PHE A 106 -2.12 -9.54 -1.63
CA PHE A 106 -0.75 -9.13 -1.34
C PHE A 106 -0.67 -7.90 -0.43
N PHE A 107 -1.62 -6.97 -0.49
CA PHE A 107 -1.72 -5.88 0.49
C PHE A 107 -1.99 -6.40 1.90
N LEU A 108 -2.83 -7.43 2.07
CA LEU A 108 -3.07 -8.06 3.37
C LEU A 108 -1.83 -8.78 3.90
N VAL A 109 -1.16 -9.57 3.04
CA VAL A 109 0.09 -10.26 3.42
C VAL A 109 1.18 -9.25 3.75
N GLY A 110 1.32 -8.20 2.94
CA GLY A 110 2.24 -7.08 3.19
C GLY A 110 1.93 -6.39 4.52
N LEU A 111 0.65 -6.12 4.82
CA LEU A 111 0.23 -5.53 6.09
C LEU A 111 0.60 -6.43 7.28
N LEU A 112 0.36 -7.74 7.18
CA LEU A 112 0.76 -8.70 8.22
C LEU A 112 2.27 -8.63 8.51
N PHE A 113 3.10 -8.73 7.48
CA PHE A 113 4.55 -8.62 7.65
C PHE A 113 4.99 -7.25 8.15
N SER A 114 4.28 -6.18 7.78
CA SER A 114 4.57 -4.82 8.26
C SER A 114 4.35 -4.71 9.77
N VAL A 115 3.26 -5.29 10.30
CA VAL A 115 2.95 -5.29 11.73
C VAL A 115 3.96 -6.15 12.49
N LEU A 116 4.32 -7.32 11.96
CA LEU A 116 5.39 -8.14 12.54
C LEU A 116 6.73 -7.41 12.55
N SER A 117 7.06 -6.68 11.48
CA SER A 117 8.27 -5.87 11.40
C SER A 117 8.29 -4.76 12.45
N LEU A 118 7.13 -4.13 12.71
CA LEU A 118 6.98 -3.09 13.72
C LEU A 118 7.28 -3.64 15.12
N ILE A 119 6.73 -4.81 15.45
CA ILE A 119 6.98 -5.50 16.73
C ILE A 119 8.48 -5.80 16.89
N VAL A 120 9.12 -6.35 15.87
CA VAL A 120 10.54 -6.71 15.90
C VAL A 120 11.47 -5.49 15.88
N VAL A 121 11.03 -4.34 15.37
CA VAL A 121 11.81 -3.09 15.38
C VAL A 121 11.66 -2.34 16.71
N ILE A 122 10.45 -2.33 17.31
CA ILE A 122 10.16 -1.58 18.54
C ILE A 122 10.63 -2.33 19.79
N LEU A 123 10.35 -3.63 19.94
CA LEU A 123 10.68 -4.36 21.18
C LEU A 123 12.18 -4.34 21.54
N PRO A 124 13.11 -4.50 20.58
CA PRO A 124 14.55 -4.37 20.84
C PRO A 124 15.04 -2.92 20.84
N GLY A 125 14.18 -1.97 20.48
CA GLY A 125 14.44 -0.53 20.67
C GLY A 125 14.24 -0.10 22.12
N CYS A 126 13.30 -0.71 22.83
CA CYS A 126 12.98 -0.45 24.24
C CYS A 126 13.82 -1.29 25.23
N SER A 127 14.24 -2.49 24.83
CA SER A 127 15.18 -3.30 25.59
C SER A 127 16.58 -3.14 25.00
N MET A 128 17.60 -2.86 25.82
CA MET A 128 18.98 -2.58 25.43
C MET A 128 19.75 -3.77 24.76
N GLY A 129 19.07 -4.65 24.01
CA GLY A 129 19.59 -5.87 23.41
C GLY A 129 19.87 -5.74 21.91
N HIS A 130 21.15 -5.73 21.55
CA HIS A 130 21.75 -5.52 20.22
C HIS A 130 21.43 -6.56 19.11
N ARG A 131 20.28 -7.25 19.12
CA ARG A 131 19.98 -8.35 18.19
C ARG A 131 18.67 -8.19 17.41
N THR A 132 18.44 -7.04 16.81
CA THR A 132 17.55 -6.91 15.64
C THR A 132 18.22 -7.56 14.41
N GLY A 133 18.43 -8.87 14.46
CA GLY A 133 19.23 -9.60 13.47
C GLY A 133 18.50 -9.89 12.17
N LEU A 134 18.77 -11.07 11.61
CA LEU A 134 18.16 -11.64 10.41
C LEU A 134 16.61 -11.56 10.37
N PRO A 135 15.85 -11.77 11.47
CA PRO A 135 14.38 -11.75 11.43
C PRO A 135 13.78 -10.39 11.05
N ALA A 136 14.40 -9.29 11.49
CA ALA A 136 13.93 -7.95 11.15
C ALA A 136 14.09 -7.68 9.65
N THR A 137 15.24 -8.09 9.08
CA THR A 137 15.54 -7.93 7.66
C THR A 137 14.59 -8.74 6.79
N THR A 138 14.28 -9.99 7.17
CA THR A 138 13.35 -10.82 6.39
C THR A 138 11.93 -10.27 6.42
N MET A 139 11.43 -9.82 7.56
CA MET A 139 10.10 -9.21 7.67
C MET A 139 9.97 -7.91 6.86
N LEU A 140 10.97 -7.03 6.93
CA LEU A 140 10.98 -5.78 6.15
C LEU A 140 11.05 -6.07 4.65
N PHE A 141 11.88 -7.03 4.24
CA PHE A 141 11.99 -7.42 2.83
C PHE A 141 10.69 -8.03 2.30
N MET A 142 10.06 -8.93 3.06
CA MET A 142 8.77 -9.51 2.68
C MET A 142 7.70 -8.44 2.57
N THR A 143 7.63 -7.51 3.54
CA THR A 143 6.71 -6.37 3.49
C THR A 143 6.92 -5.55 2.21
N PHE A 144 8.17 -5.16 1.92
CA PHE A 144 8.52 -4.40 0.73
C PHE A 144 8.12 -5.14 -0.56
N LEU A 145 8.43 -6.44 -0.65
CA LEU A 145 8.12 -7.25 -1.83
C LEU A 145 6.62 -7.32 -2.07
N PHE A 146 5.83 -7.72 -1.08
CA PHE A 146 4.38 -7.87 -1.24
C PHE A 146 3.69 -6.51 -1.46
N ALA A 147 4.08 -5.46 -0.72
CA ALA A 147 3.52 -4.13 -0.92
C ALA A 147 3.83 -3.58 -2.31
N THR A 148 5.03 -3.80 -2.83
CA THR A 148 5.42 -3.33 -4.17
C THR A 148 4.69 -4.09 -5.27
N VAL A 149 4.58 -5.41 -5.17
CA VAL A 149 3.84 -6.20 -6.17
C VAL A 149 2.35 -5.87 -6.13
N ALA A 150 1.77 -5.70 -4.94
CA ALA A 150 0.39 -5.24 -4.81
C ALA A 150 0.19 -3.86 -5.44
N ALA A 151 1.07 -2.91 -5.14
CA ALA A 151 1.04 -1.55 -5.68
C ALA A 151 1.16 -1.52 -7.21
N THR A 152 2.01 -2.36 -7.81
CA THR A 152 2.13 -2.41 -9.28
C THR A 152 0.90 -3.00 -9.94
N LEU A 153 0.37 -4.11 -9.41
CA LEU A 153 -0.85 -4.74 -9.94
C LEU A 153 -2.06 -3.79 -9.86
N ASP A 154 -2.21 -3.11 -8.74
CA ASP A 154 -3.26 -2.13 -8.50
C ASP A 154 -3.12 -0.91 -9.43
N THR A 155 -1.90 -0.37 -9.55
CA THR A 155 -1.59 0.71 -10.51
C THR A 155 -1.95 0.32 -11.93
N VAL A 156 -1.57 -0.88 -12.38
CA VAL A 156 -1.86 -1.34 -13.73
C VAL A 156 -3.37 -1.48 -13.96
N ALA A 157 -4.11 -2.05 -13.00
CA ALA A 157 -5.56 -2.21 -13.11
C ALA A 157 -6.28 -0.87 -13.27
N HIS A 158 -5.99 0.09 -12.39
CA HIS A 158 -6.64 1.41 -12.42
C HIS A 158 -6.19 2.29 -13.59
N MET A 159 -4.89 2.28 -13.94
CA MET A 159 -4.39 3.00 -15.13
C MET A 159 -5.05 2.49 -16.40
N LYS A 160 -5.14 1.16 -16.55
CA LYS A 160 -5.77 0.54 -17.71
C LYS A 160 -7.27 0.89 -17.76
N GLY A 161 -7.96 0.78 -16.63
CA GLY A 161 -9.37 1.14 -16.52
C GLY A 161 -9.66 2.60 -16.88
N VAL A 162 -8.91 3.54 -16.31
CA VAL A 162 -9.04 4.98 -16.61
C VAL A 162 -8.80 5.26 -18.09
N ARG A 163 -7.80 4.61 -18.70
CA ARG A 163 -7.52 4.76 -20.14
C ARG A 163 -8.69 4.29 -21.00
N VAL A 164 -9.29 3.14 -20.68
CA VAL A 164 -10.44 2.61 -21.43
C VAL A 164 -11.64 3.54 -21.33
N PHE A 165 -11.95 4.07 -20.14
CA PHE A 165 -13.02 5.05 -19.98
C PHE A 165 -12.74 6.34 -20.75
N THR A 166 -11.52 6.87 -20.66
CA THR A 166 -11.13 8.12 -21.35
C THR A 166 -11.23 7.96 -22.87
N ASN A 167 -10.78 6.83 -23.41
CA ASN A 167 -10.88 6.53 -24.85
C ASN A 167 -12.34 6.42 -25.32
N ALA A 168 -13.27 6.05 -24.44
CA ALA A 168 -14.69 5.96 -24.72
C ALA A 168 -15.44 7.28 -24.51
N GLY A 169 -14.73 8.39 -24.21
CA GLY A 169 -15.30 9.72 -24.06
C GLY A 169 -15.75 10.08 -22.64
N PHE A 170 -15.53 9.19 -21.65
CA PHE A 170 -15.82 9.49 -20.25
C PHE A 170 -14.70 10.30 -19.61
N ARG A 171 -15.04 11.17 -18.66
CA ARG A 171 -14.06 11.87 -17.82
C ARG A 171 -13.59 10.94 -16.70
N ALA A 172 -12.48 10.24 -16.90
CA ALA A 172 -11.90 9.35 -15.89
C ALA A 172 -10.53 9.85 -15.39
N ASN A 173 -10.30 9.75 -14.08
CA ASN A 173 -9.07 10.19 -13.43
C ASN A 173 -8.60 9.20 -12.37
N ILE A 174 -7.34 9.30 -12.01
CA ILE A 174 -6.74 8.51 -10.92
C ILE A 174 -6.82 9.29 -9.62
N GLY A 175 -7.17 8.62 -8.54
CA GLY A 175 -7.16 9.17 -7.19
C GLY A 175 -5.73 9.34 -6.68
N ARG A 176 -5.15 10.50 -6.94
CA ARG A 176 -3.76 10.84 -6.60
C ARG A 176 -3.41 10.54 -5.15
N ASN A 177 -4.29 10.85 -4.21
CA ASN A 177 -4.02 10.71 -2.77
C ASN A 177 -3.79 9.25 -2.36
N MET A 178 -4.59 8.33 -2.89
CA MET A 178 -4.44 6.91 -2.59
C MET A 178 -3.15 6.36 -3.18
N PHE A 179 -2.86 6.67 -4.44
CA PHE A 179 -1.64 6.22 -5.09
C PHE A 179 -0.37 6.74 -4.40
N ILE A 180 -0.38 8.01 -3.96
CA ILE A 180 0.71 8.56 -3.15
C ILE A 180 0.84 7.79 -1.84
N CYS A 181 -0.26 7.54 -1.13
CA CYS A 181 -0.25 6.80 0.14
C CYS A 181 0.32 5.38 -0.05
N MET A 182 -0.18 4.65 -1.04
CA MET A 182 0.25 3.30 -1.39
C MET A 182 1.74 3.22 -1.71
N TRP A 183 2.23 4.07 -2.62
CA TRP A 183 3.65 4.08 -2.99
C TRP A 183 4.55 4.63 -1.89
N THR A 184 4.05 5.54 -1.04
CA THR A 184 4.76 5.99 0.16
C THR A 184 4.98 4.83 1.13
N GLY A 185 3.98 3.97 1.32
CA GLY A 185 4.11 2.77 2.16
C GLY A 185 5.24 1.85 1.68
N ALA A 186 5.27 1.53 0.39
CA ALA A 186 6.32 0.73 -0.22
C ALA A 186 7.70 1.41 -0.14
N GLY A 187 7.78 2.70 -0.45
CA GLY A 187 9.02 3.48 -0.43
C GLY A 187 9.63 3.61 0.97
N LEU A 188 8.81 3.86 1.99
CA LEU A 188 9.26 3.91 3.38
C LEU A 188 9.80 2.55 3.85
N MET A 189 9.19 1.43 3.44
CA MET A 189 9.70 0.09 3.72
C MET A 189 11.05 -0.18 3.05
N PHE A 190 11.25 0.30 1.83
CA PHE A 190 12.54 0.21 1.15
C PHE A 190 13.63 0.98 1.91
N VAL A 191 13.35 2.23 2.30
CA VAL A 191 14.29 3.05 3.08
C VAL A 191 14.59 2.40 4.43
N ALA A 192 13.58 1.84 5.10
CA ALA A 192 13.76 1.08 6.34
C ALA A 192 14.69 -0.13 6.16
N ALA A 193 14.50 -0.92 5.10
CA ALA A 193 15.35 -2.07 4.79
C ALA A 193 16.81 -1.64 4.54
N CYS A 194 17.03 -0.58 3.77
CA CYS A 194 18.36 -0.02 3.54
C CYS A 194 19.01 0.47 4.84
N ALA A 195 18.29 1.22 5.67
CA ALA A 195 18.79 1.73 6.94
C ALA A 195 19.20 0.59 7.90
N LEU A 196 18.41 -0.47 7.97
CA LEU A 196 18.73 -1.66 8.76
C LEU A 196 19.97 -2.40 8.21
N GLY A 197 20.06 -2.56 6.88
CA GLY A 197 21.21 -3.19 6.23
C GLY A 197 22.52 -2.45 6.52
N ILE A 198 22.52 -1.12 6.41
CA ILE A 198 23.67 -0.27 6.73
C ILE A 198 24.02 -0.40 8.22
N ARG A 199 23.03 -0.36 9.11
CA ARG A 199 23.24 -0.53 10.56
C ARG A 199 23.90 -1.87 10.89
N ASN A 200 23.44 -2.96 10.27
CA ASN A 200 23.97 -4.30 10.50
C ASN A 200 25.43 -4.43 10.02
N ARG A 201 25.78 -3.86 8.85
CA ARG A 201 27.18 -3.82 8.38
C ARG A 201 28.08 -2.99 9.29
N LEU A 202 27.61 -1.83 9.74
CA LEU A 202 28.34 -1.00 10.71
C LEU A 202 28.56 -1.75 12.03
N HIS A 203 27.64 -2.63 12.43
CA HIS A 203 27.81 -3.46 13.63
C HIS A 203 28.90 -4.51 13.45
N GLN A 204 28.88 -5.25 12.33
CA GLN A 204 29.86 -6.29 12.02
C GLN A 204 31.29 -5.74 11.93
N THR A 205 31.50 -4.61 11.25
CA THR A 205 32.82 -3.97 11.13
C THR A 205 33.43 -3.59 12.48
N LYS A 206 32.62 -3.11 13.44
CA LYS A 206 33.10 -2.81 14.80
C LYS A 206 33.48 -4.06 15.60
N MET A 207 32.85 -5.21 15.32
CA MET A 207 33.21 -6.48 15.98
C MET A 207 34.48 -7.11 15.40
N MET A 208 34.77 -6.91 14.10
CA MET A 208 35.98 -7.44 13.45
C MET A 208 37.24 -6.62 13.71
N HIS A 209 37.10 -5.31 13.95
CA HIS A 209 38.19 -4.45 14.42
C HIS A 209 37.87 -3.89 15.80
N PRO A 210 37.93 -4.71 16.86
CA PRO A 210 37.96 -4.16 18.20
C PRO A 210 39.23 -3.31 18.26
N ARG A 211 39.10 -1.99 18.42
CA ARG A 211 40.26 -1.15 18.73
C ARG A 211 40.93 -1.81 19.92
N MET A 212 42.19 -2.26 19.75
CA MET A 212 43.03 -2.59 20.89
C MET A 212 43.07 -1.32 21.74
N ALA A 213 42.33 -1.35 22.84
CA ALA A 213 42.38 -0.29 23.82
C ALA A 213 43.79 -0.38 24.42
N ASN A 214 44.63 0.57 24.02
CA ASN A 214 45.95 0.74 24.59
C ASN A 214 45.82 0.85 26.12
N VAL A 215 46.63 0.04 26.79
CA VAL A 215 47.11 0.19 28.16
C VAL A 215 47.74 1.58 28.33
#